data_AF-A0A2G2G1S2-F1
#
_entry.id   AF-A0A2G2G1S2-F1
#
_cell.length_a   1.000
_cell.length_b   1.000
_cell.length_c   1.000
_cell.angle_alpha   90.00
_cell.angle_beta   90.00
_cell.angle_gamma   90.00
#
_symmetry.space_group_name_H-M   'P 1'
#
loop_
_entity.id
_entity.type
_entity.pdbx_description
1 polymer ?
#
loop_
_entity_poly.entity_id
_entity_poly.type
_entity_poly.pdbx_seq_one_letter_code
_entity_poly.pdbx_strand_id
1 'polypeptide(L)'
;MARELGMLRLLKIRKSKKIKDTENIIDGVEEVAQDLNIEIKEELPPIKLFISVDQLAALNELDSDREMQARMFLNSKEIRHIDASVFEEFKYRFEKSFGKLGNENRRCPHCQRDYNSAPAEVKKCLGCEKSFFKTKRPQDGKTVLVKDEHRNLISLQWENIKKAELIERVNLDELEKVRLKLELRDNKRYSLYNAHFHLVKQYTPTALISGRFRLYSSFIYYMAEHDRYEKNFTKALMYYFYLYYLQLNGASNSVVFGDKVSVNIRIIKRISNLLEMARIKPLECKYFFVYSVNKTSAFEFENLPYSIEETYTHFVETFDEDERRKNPPKVKKIKQKQKSFRLTK
;
A
#
# COMPACT_ATOMS: atom_id res chain seq x y z
N MET A 1 56.21 23.71 -8.79
CA MET A 1 55.83 24.94 -9.52
C MET A 1 55.18 24.53 -10.84
N ALA A 2 54.21 25.33 -11.31
CA ALA A 2 53.30 25.12 -12.44
C ALA A 2 52.04 24.28 -12.13
N ARG A 3 50.93 24.98 -11.89
CA ARG A 3 49.54 24.47 -11.88
C ARG A 3 48.99 24.62 -13.31
N GLU A 4 48.58 23.53 -13.92
CA GLU A 4 47.83 23.52 -15.18
C GLU A 4 46.34 23.74 -14.94
N LEU A 5 45.78 24.62 -15.78
CA LEU A 5 44.36 24.95 -15.91
C LEU A 5 43.62 23.82 -16.66
N GLY A 6 42.78 23.08 -15.96
CA GLY A 6 41.83 22.13 -16.55
C GLY A 6 40.43 22.73 -16.67
N MET A 7 40.07 23.17 -17.89
CA MET A 7 38.75 23.70 -18.23
C MET A 7 37.61 22.71 -17.93
N LEU A 8 36.63 23.17 -17.14
CA LEU A 8 35.31 22.56 -16.96
C LEU A 8 34.49 22.65 -18.27
N ARG A 9 34.18 21.49 -18.87
CA ARG A 9 33.22 21.38 -19.98
C ARG A 9 31.79 21.59 -19.44
N LEU A 10 31.18 22.71 -19.80
CA LEU A 10 29.76 22.99 -19.64
C LEU A 10 28.94 22.07 -20.57
N LEU A 11 28.23 21.10 -19.98
CA LEU A 11 27.20 20.32 -20.69
C LEU A 11 25.95 21.20 -20.89
N LYS A 12 25.72 21.62 -22.15
CA LYS A 12 24.48 22.24 -22.62
C LYS A 12 23.31 21.26 -22.46
N ILE A 13 22.47 21.47 -21.47
CA ILE A 13 21.17 20.79 -21.36
C ILE A 13 20.22 21.42 -22.39
N ARG A 14 19.88 20.66 -23.44
CA ARG A 14 18.83 21.00 -24.40
C ARG A 14 17.46 20.90 -23.70
N LYS A 15 16.70 21.99 -23.69
CA LYS A 15 15.27 21.99 -23.33
C LYS A 15 14.50 21.10 -24.31
N SER A 16 13.86 20.04 -23.82
CA SER A 16 12.92 19.24 -24.62
C SER A 16 11.56 19.92 -24.72
N LYS A 17 10.98 19.82 -25.92
CA LYS A 17 9.71 20.40 -26.37
C LYS A 17 8.54 20.02 -25.46
N LYS A 18 7.69 21.02 -25.18
CA LYS A 18 6.31 20.85 -24.69
C LYS A 18 5.55 19.91 -25.64
N ILE A 19 5.01 18.82 -25.11
CA ILE A 19 3.93 18.06 -25.72
C ILE A 19 2.65 18.68 -25.15
N LYS A 20 1.94 19.42 -26.00
CA LYS A 20 0.49 19.62 -25.88
C LYS A 20 -0.16 18.34 -26.42
N ASP A 21 -1.34 18.00 -25.90
CA ASP A 21 -2.30 16.98 -26.37
C ASP A 21 -2.63 15.95 -25.28
N THR A 22 -3.45 16.36 -24.30
CA THR A 22 -4.20 15.46 -23.40
C THR A 22 -5.60 16.00 -23.11
N GLU A 23 -6.24 16.68 -24.07
CA GLU A 23 -7.63 17.16 -23.92
C GLU A 23 -8.69 16.26 -24.56
N ASN A 24 -8.33 15.20 -25.31
CA ASN A 24 -9.32 14.38 -26.05
C ASN A 24 -9.52 12.95 -25.52
N ILE A 25 -9.27 12.67 -24.23
CA ILE A 25 -9.53 11.33 -23.64
C ILE A 25 -10.74 11.37 -22.66
N ILE A 26 -11.24 12.55 -22.31
CA ILE A 26 -12.29 12.71 -21.29
C ILE A 26 -13.69 12.46 -21.89
N ASP A 27 -13.91 12.81 -23.16
CA ASP A 27 -15.26 12.75 -23.77
C ASP A 27 -15.79 11.33 -24.03
N GLY A 28 -14.93 10.30 -23.99
CA GLY A 28 -15.33 8.90 -24.21
C GLY A 28 -15.76 8.14 -22.97
N VAL A 29 -15.59 8.73 -21.77
CA VAL A 29 -15.91 8.07 -20.48
C VAL A 29 -17.30 8.46 -19.97
N GLU A 30 -17.81 9.63 -20.36
CA GLU A 30 -19.13 10.12 -19.92
C GLU A 30 -20.30 9.40 -20.61
N GLU A 31 -20.16 8.96 -21.87
CA GLU A 31 -21.25 8.27 -22.58
C GLU A 31 -21.54 6.86 -22.04
N VAL A 32 -20.58 6.18 -21.41
CA VAL A 32 -20.80 4.83 -20.83
C VAL A 32 -21.39 4.89 -19.42
N ALA A 33 -21.27 6.03 -18.74
CA ALA A 33 -21.75 6.22 -17.38
C ALA A 33 -23.26 6.51 -17.29
N GLN A 34 -23.91 6.95 -18.38
CA GLN A 34 -25.33 7.29 -18.37
C GLN A 34 -26.28 6.07 -18.46
N ASP A 35 -25.80 4.91 -18.95
CA ASP A 35 -26.61 3.69 -19.07
C ASP A 35 -26.59 2.79 -17.83
N LEU A 36 -25.71 3.07 -16.88
CA LEU A 36 -25.58 2.34 -15.62
C LEU A 36 -25.73 3.35 -14.50
N ASN A 37 -26.89 3.36 -13.86
CA ASN A 37 -27.29 4.19 -12.72
C ASN A 37 -26.39 3.95 -11.48
N ILE A 38 -25.08 4.15 -11.64
CA ILE A 38 -24.03 3.98 -10.63
C ILE A 38 -23.83 5.37 -10.05
N GLU A 39 -24.35 5.58 -8.84
CA GLU A 39 -23.94 6.69 -8.00
C GLU A 39 -22.41 6.64 -7.87
N ILE A 40 -21.71 7.55 -8.54
CA ILE A 40 -20.29 7.78 -8.34
C ILE A 40 -20.19 8.40 -6.95
N LYS A 41 -19.99 7.55 -5.93
CA LYS A 41 -19.64 7.99 -4.58
C LYS A 41 -18.42 8.89 -4.70
N GLU A 42 -18.56 10.15 -4.29
CA GLU A 42 -17.50 11.15 -4.28
C GLU A 42 -16.22 10.51 -3.72
N GLU A 43 -15.20 10.37 -4.57
CA GLU A 43 -13.89 9.90 -4.12
C GLU A 43 -13.38 10.90 -3.08
N LEU A 44 -13.30 10.46 -1.81
CA LEU A 44 -12.67 11.24 -0.75
C LEU A 44 -11.34 11.79 -1.29
N PRO A 45 -11.04 13.09 -1.11
CA PRO A 45 -9.87 13.69 -1.72
C PRO A 45 -8.64 12.87 -1.34
N PRO A 46 -7.75 12.56 -2.30
CA PRO A 46 -6.59 11.74 -2.03
C PRO A 46 -5.88 12.31 -0.82
N ILE A 47 -5.66 11.46 0.19
CA ILE A 47 -4.81 11.82 1.33
C ILE A 47 -3.54 12.38 0.70
N LYS A 48 -3.29 13.67 0.86
CA LYS A 48 -2.02 14.27 0.45
C LYS A 48 -0.99 13.67 1.38
N LEU A 49 -0.30 12.63 0.91
CA LEU A 49 0.67 11.83 1.68
C LEU A 49 1.95 12.57 2.04
N PHE A 50 1.93 13.88 1.86
CA PHE A 50 3.04 14.73 2.19
C PHE A 50 2.77 15.38 3.53
N ILE A 51 3.59 15.02 4.53
CA ILE A 51 3.61 15.72 5.80
C ILE A 51 4.75 16.73 5.72
N SER A 52 4.41 17.98 5.44
CA SER A 52 5.41 19.03 5.34
C SER A 52 6.11 19.27 6.67
N VAL A 53 7.34 19.77 6.63
CA VAL A 53 7.98 20.27 7.86
C VAL A 53 7.10 21.34 8.50
N ASP A 54 6.35 22.13 7.73
CA ASP A 54 5.39 23.10 8.27
C ASP A 54 4.22 22.42 9.01
N GLN A 55 3.72 21.28 8.52
CA GLN A 55 2.71 20.49 9.23
C GLN A 55 3.27 19.87 10.52
N LEU A 56 4.56 19.55 10.54
CA LEU A 56 5.27 19.18 11.77
C LEU A 56 5.48 20.37 12.70
N ALA A 57 5.80 21.56 12.16
CA ALA A 57 5.98 22.78 12.94
C ALA A 57 4.67 23.23 13.58
N ALA A 58 3.55 23.06 12.87
CA ALA A 58 2.22 23.31 13.41
C ALA A 58 1.95 22.45 14.66
N LEU A 59 2.57 21.27 14.83
CA LEU A 59 2.39 20.45 16.05
C LEU A 59 2.98 21.10 17.31
N ASN A 60 3.81 22.13 17.15
CA ASN A 60 4.36 22.88 18.27
C ASN A 60 3.42 24.00 18.76
N GLU A 61 2.33 24.28 18.03
CA GLU A 61 1.28 25.20 18.48
C GLU A 61 0.38 24.49 19.48
N LEU A 62 0.42 24.94 20.74
CA LEU A 62 -0.36 24.40 21.85
C LEU A 62 -1.85 24.78 21.68
N ASP A 63 -2.69 23.76 21.62
CA ASP A 63 -4.15 23.87 21.65
C ASP A 63 -4.64 23.07 22.85
N SER A 64 -4.71 23.73 24.01
CA SER A 64 -4.95 23.09 25.32
C SER A 64 -6.28 22.35 25.37
N ASP A 65 -7.31 22.88 24.70
CA ASP A 65 -8.65 22.29 24.70
C ASP A 65 -8.67 21.01 23.87
N ARG A 66 -8.03 21.02 22.71
CA ARG A 66 -7.90 19.82 21.87
C ARG A 66 -7.03 18.76 22.52
N GLU A 67 -5.92 19.14 23.16
CA GLU A 67 -5.09 18.21 23.92
C GLU A 67 -5.85 17.56 25.08
N MET A 68 -6.63 18.36 25.82
CA MET A 68 -7.45 17.84 26.92
C MET A 68 -8.46 16.81 26.42
N GLN A 69 -9.14 17.10 25.30
CA GLN A 69 -10.07 16.16 24.66
C GLN A 69 -9.36 14.89 24.19
N ALA A 70 -8.19 15.00 23.54
CA ALA A 70 -7.42 13.85 23.09
C ALA A 70 -7.00 12.95 24.24
N ARG A 71 -6.58 13.53 25.38
CA ARG A 71 -6.22 12.77 26.59
C ARG A 71 -7.36 11.94 27.15
N MET A 72 -8.62 12.37 26.98
CA MET A 72 -9.78 11.55 27.39
C MET A 72 -9.86 10.21 26.64
N PHE A 73 -9.34 10.15 25.41
CA PHE A 73 -9.30 8.92 24.60
C PHE A 73 -8.06 8.05 24.84
N LEU A 74 -7.03 8.59 25.51
CA LEU A 74 -5.70 7.97 25.66
C LEU A 74 -5.43 7.42 27.07
N ASN A 75 -6.46 7.29 27.92
CA ASN A 75 -6.29 6.75 29.26
C ASN A 75 -5.58 5.38 29.26
N SER A 76 -4.89 5.10 30.37
CA SER A 76 -3.73 4.21 30.47
C SER A 76 -3.98 2.77 30.04
N LYS A 77 -3.60 2.46 28.80
CA LYS A 77 -3.60 1.10 28.24
C LYS A 77 -3.05 0.05 29.21
N GLU A 78 -3.91 -0.82 29.71
CA GLU A 78 -3.52 -2.08 30.29
C GLU A 78 -2.74 -2.86 29.23
N ILE A 79 -1.49 -3.18 29.56
CA ILE A 79 -0.63 -3.99 28.70
C ILE A 79 -1.19 -5.41 28.73
N ARG A 80 -2.15 -5.71 27.86
CA ARG A 80 -2.63 -7.07 27.65
C ARG A 80 -1.50 -7.88 27.00
N HIS A 81 -1.34 -9.13 27.45
CA HIS A 81 -0.42 -10.05 26.79
C HIS A 81 -0.96 -10.35 25.38
N ILE A 82 -0.29 -9.81 24.36
CA ILE A 82 -0.64 -10.06 22.97
C ILE A 82 0.23 -11.22 22.47
N ASP A 83 -0.41 -12.30 22.01
CA ASP A 83 0.29 -13.45 21.45
C ASP A 83 1.07 -13.07 20.17
N ALA A 84 2.40 -13.17 20.24
CA ALA A 84 3.28 -12.86 19.13
C ALA A 84 3.33 -13.97 18.06
N SER A 85 2.79 -15.16 18.34
CA SER A 85 2.81 -16.30 17.42
C SER A 85 2.12 -15.97 16.08
N VAL A 86 1.01 -15.23 16.14
CA VAL A 86 0.24 -14.80 14.96
C VAL A 86 1.08 -13.90 14.05
N PHE A 87 1.91 -13.03 14.63
CA PHE A 87 2.80 -12.16 13.87
C PHE A 87 3.89 -12.98 13.15
N GLU A 88 4.50 -13.93 13.84
CA GLU A 88 5.54 -14.79 13.25
C GLU A 88 4.98 -15.71 12.15
N GLU A 89 3.73 -16.18 12.28
CA GLU A 89 3.06 -16.95 11.22
C GLU A 89 2.94 -16.13 9.92
N PHE A 90 2.43 -14.90 10.01
CA PHE A 90 2.28 -14.03 8.84
C PHE A 90 3.64 -13.67 8.23
N LYS A 91 4.63 -13.39 9.08
CA LYS A 91 6.01 -13.16 8.65
C LYS A 91 6.58 -14.33 7.86
N TYR A 92 6.41 -15.56 8.34
CA TYR A 92 6.83 -16.75 7.61
C TYR A 92 6.12 -16.87 6.24
N ARG A 93 4.80 -16.63 6.18
CA ARG A 93 4.03 -16.65 4.91
C ARG A 93 4.56 -15.60 3.92
N PHE A 94 4.88 -14.40 4.39
CA PHE A 94 5.46 -13.34 3.56
C PHE A 94 6.88 -13.67 3.09
N GLU A 95 7.75 -14.18 3.97
CA GLU A 95 9.11 -14.61 3.59
C GLU A 95 9.09 -15.69 2.52
N LYS A 96 8.22 -16.70 2.68
CA LYS A 96 8.02 -17.75 1.68
C LYS A 96 7.53 -17.19 0.35
N SER A 97 6.55 -16.28 0.40
CA SER A 97 5.92 -15.73 -0.80
C SER A 97 6.77 -14.69 -1.52
N PHE A 98 7.67 -14.01 -0.79
CA PHE A 98 8.68 -13.10 -1.32
C PHE A 98 10.03 -13.82 -1.58
N GLY A 99 10.03 -15.15 -1.59
CA GLY A 99 11.19 -15.96 -1.92
C GLY A 99 11.70 -15.74 -3.35
N LYS A 100 12.98 -16.04 -3.58
CA LYS A 100 13.59 -15.94 -4.91
C LYS A 100 12.97 -16.95 -5.87
N LEU A 101 12.30 -16.46 -6.90
CA LEU A 101 11.71 -17.28 -7.97
C LEU A 101 12.57 -17.26 -9.23
N GLY A 102 12.49 -18.37 -9.97
CA GLY A 102 13.19 -18.53 -11.25
C GLY A 102 14.66 -18.90 -11.13
N ASN A 103 15.27 -19.22 -12.27
CA ASN A 103 16.68 -19.51 -12.38
C ASN A 103 17.41 -18.36 -13.12
N GLU A 104 18.63 -18.06 -12.68
CA GLU A 104 19.51 -17.07 -13.32
C GLU A 104 20.21 -17.67 -14.56
N ASN A 105 20.31 -19.00 -14.58
CA ASN A 105 20.97 -19.74 -15.64
C ASN A 105 20.10 -19.77 -16.89
N ARG A 106 20.74 -19.94 -18.06
CA ARG A 106 20.06 -20.14 -19.35
C ARG A 106 19.43 -21.54 -19.42
N ARG A 107 18.72 -21.98 -18.38
CA ARG A 107 18.10 -23.30 -18.27
C ARG A 107 16.60 -23.19 -18.24
N CYS A 108 15.89 -24.14 -18.83
CA CYS A 108 14.45 -24.22 -18.72
C CYS A 108 14.03 -24.38 -17.25
N PRO A 109 13.14 -23.54 -16.68
CA PRO A 109 12.70 -23.67 -15.29
C PRO A 109 11.83 -24.91 -15.02
N HIS A 110 11.46 -25.65 -16.07
CA HIS A 110 10.64 -26.87 -15.97
C HIS A 110 11.46 -28.15 -16.08
N CYS A 111 12.33 -28.27 -17.10
CA CYS A 111 13.09 -29.49 -17.38
C CYS A 111 14.61 -29.33 -17.29
N GLN A 112 15.10 -28.14 -16.90
CA GLN A 112 16.52 -27.80 -16.76
C GLN A 112 17.39 -27.90 -18.04
N ARG A 113 16.78 -28.11 -19.22
CA ARG A 113 17.49 -28.07 -20.50
C ARG A 113 18.20 -26.73 -20.71
N ASP A 114 19.47 -26.78 -21.07
CA ASP A 114 20.29 -25.61 -21.38
C ASP A 114 19.90 -24.94 -22.71
N TYR A 115 19.99 -23.62 -22.75
CA TYR A 115 19.83 -22.80 -23.94
C TYR A 115 21.15 -22.12 -24.29
N ASN A 116 21.52 -22.17 -25.58
CA ASN A 116 22.74 -21.54 -26.09
C ASN A 116 22.73 -20.02 -25.86
N SER A 117 21.56 -19.38 -25.92
CA SER A 117 21.36 -17.96 -25.64
C SER A 117 20.17 -17.73 -24.71
N ALA A 118 20.21 -16.63 -23.95
CA ALA A 118 19.09 -16.26 -23.08
C ALA A 118 17.88 -15.88 -23.96
N PRO A 119 16.71 -16.50 -23.78
CA PRO A 119 15.50 -16.18 -24.54
C PRO A 119 15.16 -14.68 -24.48
N ALA A 120 14.67 -14.11 -25.58
CA ALA A 120 14.30 -12.70 -25.63
C ALA A 120 13.02 -12.41 -24.80
N GLU A 121 11.99 -13.25 -24.95
CA GLU A 121 10.66 -13.09 -24.32
C GLU A 121 10.02 -14.44 -23.93
N VAL A 122 8.71 -14.45 -23.64
CA VAL A 122 7.90 -15.64 -23.33
C VAL A 122 8.09 -16.69 -24.40
N LYS A 123 8.57 -17.88 -24.03
CA LYS A 123 8.79 -18.99 -24.96
C LYS A 123 8.30 -20.30 -24.37
N LYS A 124 7.91 -21.23 -25.26
CA LYS A 124 7.78 -22.64 -24.93
C LYS A 124 9.15 -23.30 -25.00
N CYS A 125 9.44 -24.20 -24.05
CA CYS A 125 10.67 -24.97 -24.09
C CYS A 125 10.62 -26.01 -25.22
N LEU A 126 11.67 -26.09 -26.04
CA LEU A 126 11.76 -27.11 -27.10
C LEU A 126 11.92 -28.55 -26.58
N GLY A 127 12.13 -28.75 -25.27
CA GLY A 127 12.27 -30.07 -24.66
C GLY A 127 11.02 -30.59 -23.98
N CYS A 128 10.32 -29.73 -23.22
CA CYS A 128 9.14 -30.12 -22.46
C CYS A 128 7.86 -29.37 -22.87
N GLU A 129 7.94 -28.50 -23.88
CA GLU A 129 6.84 -27.71 -24.45
C GLU A 129 6.14 -26.74 -23.48
N LYS A 130 6.51 -26.73 -22.20
CA LYS A 130 5.98 -25.82 -21.19
C LYS A 130 6.44 -24.38 -21.42
N SER A 131 5.53 -23.44 -21.20
CA SER A 131 5.80 -22.01 -21.27
C SER A 131 6.58 -21.51 -20.05
N PHE A 132 7.46 -20.56 -20.30
CA PHE A 132 8.15 -19.78 -19.27
C PHE A 132 8.38 -18.37 -19.82
N PHE A 133 8.71 -17.44 -18.92
CA PHE A 133 8.97 -16.06 -19.29
C PHE A 133 10.23 -15.53 -18.62
N LYS A 134 10.80 -14.49 -19.23
CA LYS A 134 11.98 -13.78 -18.73
C LYS A 134 11.52 -12.50 -18.04
N THR A 135 12.06 -12.24 -16.86
CA THR A 135 11.74 -11.02 -16.09
C THR A 135 12.88 -10.64 -15.17
N LYS A 136 12.83 -9.43 -14.60
CA LYS A 136 13.68 -9.06 -13.47
C LYS A 136 13.06 -9.54 -12.17
N ARG A 137 13.90 -10.01 -11.26
CA ARG A 137 13.49 -10.51 -9.95
C ARG A 137 13.38 -9.37 -8.92
N PRO A 138 12.28 -9.25 -8.16
CA PRO A 138 12.07 -8.19 -7.16
C PRO A 138 13.10 -8.15 -6.02
N GLN A 139 13.64 -9.31 -5.65
CA GLN A 139 14.53 -9.45 -4.49
C GLN A 139 15.90 -8.81 -4.73
N ASP A 140 16.43 -8.92 -5.96
CA ASP A 140 17.81 -8.52 -6.30
C ASP A 140 18.00 -7.92 -7.70
N GLY A 141 16.93 -7.70 -8.46
CA GLY A 141 16.95 -7.06 -9.77
C GLY A 141 17.56 -7.91 -10.90
N LYS A 142 17.97 -9.15 -10.62
CA LYS A 142 18.59 -10.03 -11.62
C LYS A 142 17.58 -10.51 -12.65
N THR A 143 18.06 -10.75 -13.87
CA THR A 143 17.23 -11.32 -14.94
C THR A 143 17.13 -12.83 -14.76
N VAL A 144 15.91 -13.37 -14.70
CA VAL A 144 15.63 -14.79 -14.42
C VAL A 144 14.61 -15.34 -15.40
N LEU A 145 14.64 -16.66 -15.64
CA LEU A 145 13.57 -17.40 -16.32
C LEU A 145 12.64 -18.02 -15.28
N VAL A 146 11.34 -17.85 -15.48
CA VAL A 146 10.31 -18.17 -14.49
C VAL A 146 9.19 -18.96 -15.14
N LYS A 147 8.65 -19.95 -14.43
CA LYS A 147 7.42 -20.66 -14.80
C LYS A 147 6.26 -19.67 -14.94
N ASP A 148 5.40 -19.89 -15.93
CA ASP A 148 4.27 -19.00 -16.20
C ASP A 148 3.28 -18.94 -15.01
N GLU A 149 3.14 -20.05 -14.26
CA GLU A 149 2.36 -20.14 -13.01
C GLU A 149 2.77 -19.12 -11.93
N HIS A 150 4.02 -18.65 -11.96
CA HIS A 150 4.54 -17.66 -11.01
C HIS A 150 4.43 -16.21 -11.50
N ARG A 151 3.86 -15.99 -12.70
CA ARG A 151 3.76 -14.65 -13.29
C ARG A 151 3.02 -13.66 -12.39
N ASN A 152 1.86 -14.06 -11.89
CA ASN A 152 1.05 -13.21 -11.02
C ASN A 152 1.78 -12.90 -9.71
N LEU A 153 2.44 -13.90 -9.11
CA LEU A 153 3.20 -13.70 -7.88
C LEU A 153 4.37 -12.72 -8.07
N ILE A 154 5.11 -12.80 -9.19
CA ILE A 154 6.18 -11.82 -9.48
C ILE A 154 5.60 -10.42 -9.70
N SER A 155 4.46 -10.32 -10.39
CA SER A 155 3.76 -9.04 -10.57
C SER A 155 3.39 -8.41 -9.22
N LEU A 156 2.82 -9.20 -8.31
CA LEU A 156 2.48 -8.77 -6.95
C LEU A 156 3.71 -8.38 -6.14
N GLN A 157 4.80 -9.15 -6.21
CA GLN A 157 6.05 -8.81 -5.54
C GLN A 157 6.60 -7.46 -6.02
N TRP A 158 6.56 -7.16 -7.32
CA TRP A 158 6.98 -5.87 -7.88
C TRP A 158 6.07 -4.72 -7.42
N GLU A 159 4.76 -4.91 -7.48
CA GLU A 159 3.80 -3.91 -7.02
C GLU A 159 4.00 -3.59 -5.52
N ASN A 160 4.26 -4.62 -4.71
CA ASN A 160 4.50 -4.48 -3.28
C ASN A 160 5.87 -3.89 -2.91
N ILE A 161 6.82 -3.74 -3.84
CA ILE A 161 8.08 -3.00 -3.58
C ILE A 161 8.19 -1.71 -4.38
N LYS A 162 7.15 -1.32 -5.12
CA LYS A 162 7.14 -0.05 -5.84
C LYS A 162 7.25 1.10 -4.84
N LYS A 163 8.23 1.98 -5.06
CA LYS A 163 8.44 3.19 -4.25
C LYS A 163 7.14 3.98 -4.23
N ALA A 164 6.65 4.29 -3.04
CA ALA A 164 5.53 5.19 -2.89
C ALA A 164 5.99 6.63 -3.15
N GLU A 165 5.21 7.38 -3.91
CA GLU A 165 5.41 8.82 -4.17
C GLU A 165 5.05 9.61 -2.89
N LEU A 166 5.84 9.44 -1.83
CA LEU A 166 5.61 10.06 -0.52
C LEU A 166 6.38 11.38 -0.34
N ILE A 167 7.30 11.69 -1.25
CA ILE A 167 8.23 12.83 -1.14
C ILE A 167 8.08 13.69 -2.37
N GLU A 168 7.15 14.65 -2.35
CA GLU A 168 7.06 15.64 -3.42
C GLU A 168 7.50 17.04 -2.96
N ARG A 169 7.65 17.29 -1.65
CA ARG A 169 7.85 18.67 -1.13
C ARG A 169 8.69 18.79 0.15
N VAL A 170 9.55 17.81 0.49
CA VAL A 170 10.41 17.95 1.68
C VAL A 170 11.48 19.00 1.42
N ASN A 171 11.67 19.93 2.37
CA ASN A 171 12.85 20.78 2.40
C ASN A 171 14.09 19.90 2.60
N LEU A 172 14.80 19.62 1.51
CA LEU A 172 15.93 18.69 1.50
C LEU A 172 17.05 19.14 2.44
N ASP A 173 17.25 20.45 2.60
CA ASP A 173 18.31 20.99 3.46
C ASP A 173 18.02 20.75 4.94
N GLU A 174 16.75 20.84 5.35
CA GLU A 174 16.34 20.53 6.72
C GLU A 174 16.39 19.04 7.00
N LEU A 175 15.95 18.23 6.05
CA LEU A 175 16.02 16.78 6.17
C LEU A 175 17.48 16.29 6.23
N GLU A 176 18.38 16.93 5.50
CA GLU A 176 19.82 16.65 5.53
C GLU A 176 20.42 16.98 6.90
N LYS A 177 20.02 18.10 7.53
CA LYS A 177 20.42 18.42 8.92
C LYS A 177 19.94 17.36 9.91
N VAL A 178 18.70 16.86 9.75
CA VAL A 178 18.16 15.77 10.57
C VAL A 178 18.93 14.47 10.34
N ARG A 179 19.22 14.13 9.08
CA ARG A 179 20.02 12.96 8.70
C ARG A 179 21.37 12.99 9.40
N LEU A 180 22.12 14.08 9.30
CA LEU A 180 23.43 14.22 9.93
C LEU A 180 23.35 14.09 11.46
N LYS A 181 22.34 14.67 12.12
CA LYS A 181 22.12 14.50 13.56
C LYS A 181 21.86 13.04 13.96
N LEU A 182 21.08 12.31 13.17
CA LEU A 182 20.82 10.88 13.37
C LEU A 182 22.10 10.04 13.18
N GLU A 183 22.88 10.34 12.14
CA GLU A 183 24.15 9.65 11.88
C GLU A 183 25.15 9.83 13.03
N LEU A 184 25.25 11.05 13.57
CA LEU A 184 26.09 11.36 14.71
C LEU A 184 25.65 10.64 15.99
N ARG A 185 24.34 10.54 16.24
CA ARG A 185 23.79 9.90 17.44
C ARG A 185 23.92 8.38 17.40
N ASP A 186 23.57 7.77 16.27
CA ASP A 186 23.41 6.31 16.16
C ASP A 186 24.65 5.62 15.57
N ASN A 187 25.69 6.40 15.19
CA ASN A 187 26.93 5.96 14.54
C ASN A 187 26.68 5.03 13.33
N LYS A 188 25.66 5.37 12.53
CA LYS A 188 25.20 4.60 11.37
C LYS A 188 24.86 5.54 10.23
N ARG A 189 25.00 5.08 8.99
CA ARG A 189 24.59 5.86 7.82
C ARG A 189 23.07 5.81 7.62
N TYR A 190 22.48 6.96 7.35
CA TYR A 190 21.06 7.11 7.04
C TYR A 190 20.88 7.62 5.61
N SER A 191 19.93 7.02 4.88
CA SER A 191 19.39 7.64 3.67
C SER A 191 18.44 8.78 4.06
N LEU A 192 18.23 9.75 3.18
CA LEU A 192 17.22 10.79 3.39
C LEU A 192 15.83 10.20 3.66
N TYR A 193 15.47 9.12 2.96
CA TYR A 193 14.21 8.41 3.17
C TYR A 193 14.08 7.85 4.60
N ASN A 194 15.13 7.22 5.11
CA ASN A 194 15.15 6.68 6.47
C ASN A 194 15.18 7.78 7.53
N ALA A 195 15.91 8.88 7.28
CA ALA A 195 15.88 10.05 8.16
C ALA A 195 14.47 10.65 8.27
N HIS A 196 13.75 10.75 7.14
CA HIS A 196 12.37 11.25 7.13
C HIS A 196 11.42 10.31 7.87
N PHE A 197 11.58 9.01 7.70
CA PHE A 197 10.83 8.01 8.46
C PHE A 197 11.07 8.13 9.98
N HIS A 198 12.32 8.32 10.41
CA HIS A 198 12.63 8.54 11.81
C HIS A 198 11.96 9.80 12.36
N LEU A 199 11.97 10.89 11.58
CA LEU A 199 11.31 12.13 11.94
C LEU A 199 9.80 11.91 12.10
N VAL A 200 9.14 11.37 11.07
CA VAL A 200 7.70 11.04 11.10
C VAL A 200 7.35 10.22 12.34
N LYS A 201 8.10 9.14 12.61
CA LYS A 201 7.87 8.26 13.76
C LYS A 201 7.98 9.00 15.09
N GLN A 202 8.85 9.99 15.21
CA GLN A 202 8.98 10.81 16.42
C GLN A 202 7.80 11.75 16.65
N TYR A 203 7.19 12.27 15.58
CA TYR A 203 6.03 13.18 15.67
C TYR A 203 4.68 12.46 15.74
N THR A 204 4.62 11.16 15.43
CA THR A 204 3.41 10.35 15.53
C THR A 204 2.73 10.46 16.91
N PRO A 205 3.42 10.32 18.06
CA PRO A 205 2.81 10.49 19.37
C PRO A 205 2.32 11.92 19.62
N THR A 206 3.05 12.94 19.14
CA THR A 206 2.63 14.35 19.28
C THR A 206 1.34 14.63 18.52
N ALA A 207 1.18 14.07 17.32
CA ALA A 207 -0.05 14.19 16.54
C ALA A 207 -1.26 13.56 17.23
N LEU A 208 -1.02 12.45 17.90
CA LEU A 208 -2.03 11.74 18.67
C LEU A 208 -2.46 12.56 19.90
N ILE A 209 -1.48 13.00 20.71
CA ILE A 209 -1.72 13.76 21.95
C ILE A 209 -2.37 15.12 21.66
N SER A 210 -2.01 15.76 20.54
CA SER A 210 -2.62 17.02 20.10
C SER A 210 -4.00 16.86 19.45
N GLY A 211 -4.59 15.66 19.47
CA GLY A 211 -5.93 15.39 18.91
C GLY A 211 -6.02 15.54 17.39
N ARG A 212 -4.89 15.55 16.67
CA ARG A 212 -4.84 15.68 15.21
C ARG A 212 -4.92 14.31 14.55
N PHE A 213 -6.05 13.63 14.72
CA PHE A 213 -6.21 12.22 14.33
C PHE A 213 -6.03 11.95 12.83
N ARG A 214 -6.38 12.89 11.95
CA ARG A 214 -6.09 12.76 10.50
C ARG A 214 -4.59 12.79 10.21
N LEU A 215 -3.84 13.66 10.90
CA LEU A 215 -2.39 13.75 10.76
C LEU A 215 -1.72 12.51 11.35
N TYR A 216 -2.20 12.05 12.52
CA TYR A 216 -1.80 10.76 13.10
C TYR A 216 -2.03 9.59 12.12
N SER A 217 -3.22 9.48 11.54
CA SER A 217 -3.53 8.46 10.53
C SER A 217 -2.63 8.58 9.29
N SER A 218 -2.30 9.80 8.88
CA SER A 218 -1.35 10.04 7.78
C SER A 218 0.07 9.56 8.14
N PHE A 219 0.51 9.75 9.39
CA PHE A 219 1.78 9.19 9.87
C PHE A 219 1.78 7.67 9.90
N ILE A 220 0.71 7.03 10.39
CA ILE A 220 0.59 5.57 10.39
C ILE A 220 0.62 5.02 8.95
N TYR A 221 -0.05 5.68 8.00
CA TYR A 221 0.01 5.29 6.59
C TYR A 221 1.42 5.47 6.00
N TYR A 222 2.11 6.57 6.33
CA TYR A 222 3.49 6.76 5.93
C TYR A 222 4.39 5.63 6.44
N MET A 223 4.21 5.23 7.71
CA MET A 223 4.94 4.11 8.30
C MET A 223 4.63 2.78 7.60
N ALA A 224 3.36 2.54 7.22
CA ALA A 224 2.94 1.36 6.47
C ALA A 224 3.61 1.27 5.10
N GLU A 225 3.67 2.37 4.36
CA GLU A 225 4.31 2.43 3.03
C GLU A 225 5.83 2.31 3.12
N HIS A 226 6.45 2.87 4.17
CA HIS A 226 7.89 2.68 4.45
C HIS A 226 8.22 1.21 4.71
N ASP A 227 7.52 0.57 5.66
CA ASP A 227 7.74 -0.84 5.96
C ASP A 227 7.44 -1.74 4.75
N ARG A 228 6.44 -1.39 3.94
CA ARG A 228 6.15 -2.11 2.68
C ARG A 228 7.33 -2.02 1.70
N TYR A 229 7.87 -0.82 1.49
CA TYR A 229 9.00 -0.58 0.60
C TYR A 229 10.28 -1.27 1.08
N GLU A 230 10.53 -1.27 2.39
CA GLU A 230 11.65 -1.96 3.04
C GLU A 230 11.41 -3.49 3.16
N LYS A 231 10.33 -4.02 2.58
CA LYS A 231 9.97 -5.45 2.54
C LYS A 231 9.60 -6.04 3.91
N ASN A 232 9.30 -5.20 4.90
CA ASN A 232 8.72 -5.57 6.18
C ASN A 232 7.19 -5.76 6.06
N PHE A 233 6.76 -6.66 5.18
CA PHE A 233 5.35 -6.79 4.77
C PHE A 233 4.38 -7.06 5.93
N THR A 234 4.79 -7.84 6.93
CA THR A 234 3.97 -8.11 8.12
C THR A 234 3.66 -6.84 8.90
N LYS A 235 4.67 -5.98 9.12
CA LYS A 235 4.49 -4.69 9.81
C LYS A 235 3.66 -3.72 8.96
N ALA A 236 3.90 -3.70 7.65
CA ALA A 236 3.08 -2.90 6.75
C ALA A 236 1.60 -3.29 6.82
N LEU A 237 1.29 -4.59 6.74
CA LEU A 237 -0.08 -5.11 6.87
C LEU A 237 -0.69 -4.77 8.23
N MET A 238 0.10 -4.87 9.31
CA MET A 238 -0.33 -4.48 10.65
C MET A 238 -0.79 -3.01 10.70
N TYR A 239 0.00 -2.09 10.12
CA TYR A 239 -0.40 -0.69 10.04
C TYR A 239 -1.61 -0.47 9.11
N TYR A 240 -1.71 -1.17 7.98
CA TYR A 240 -2.89 -1.05 7.10
C TYR A 240 -4.17 -1.53 7.77
N PHE A 241 -4.14 -2.61 8.54
CA PHE A 241 -5.29 -3.06 9.34
C PHE A 241 -5.67 -2.05 10.41
N TYR A 242 -4.68 -1.48 11.10
CA TYR A 242 -4.96 -0.43 12.07
C TYR A 242 -5.54 0.83 11.40
N LEU A 243 -5.05 1.22 10.22
CA LEU A 243 -5.63 2.32 9.45
C LEU A 243 -7.05 2.06 8.97
N TYR A 244 -7.33 0.83 8.55
CA TYR A 244 -8.68 0.41 8.20
C TYR A 244 -9.63 0.64 9.38
N TYR A 245 -9.20 0.22 10.57
CA TYR A 245 -9.93 0.44 11.82
C TYR A 245 -10.12 1.93 12.16
N LEU A 246 -9.06 2.75 12.04
CA LEU A 246 -9.16 4.19 12.29
C LEU A 246 -10.08 4.91 11.31
N GLN A 247 -10.03 4.55 10.03
CA GLN A 247 -10.85 5.19 9.01
C GLN A 247 -12.32 4.82 9.16
N LEU A 248 -12.62 3.54 9.41
CA LEU A 248 -14.01 3.11 9.62
C LEU A 248 -14.62 3.75 10.86
N ASN A 249 -13.82 3.91 11.91
CA ASN A 249 -14.27 4.62 13.11
C ASN A 249 -14.36 6.13 12.92
N GLY A 250 -13.93 6.69 11.79
CA GLY A 250 -14.16 8.10 11.46
C GLY A 250 -13.11 9.06 12.00
N ALA A 251 -11.82 8.70 11.94
CA ALA A 251 -10.71 9.61 12.24
C ALA A 251 -10.74 10.87 11.34
N SER A 252 -11.56 11.85 11.73
CA SER A 252 -11.70 13.16 11.09
C SER A 252 -11.02 14.22 11.96
N ASN A 253 -10.79 15.42 11.39
CA ASN A 253 -10.20 16.54 12.14
C ASN A 253 -11.18 17.17 13.15
N SER A 254 -12.46 16.82 13.06
CA SER A 254 -13.49 17.13 14.04
C SER A 254 -13.60 15.97 15.01
N VAL A 255 -13.61 16.25 16.31
CA VAL A 255 -13.57 15.30 17.44
C VAL A 255 -14.83 14.41 17.53
N VAL A 256 -15.63 14.33 16.45
CA VAL A 256 -16.84 13.54 16.36
C VAL A 256 -16.61 12.41 15.37
N PHE A 257 -16.51 11.19 15.90
CA PHE A 257 -16.61 9.96 15.13
C PHE A 257 -18.07 9.78 14.67
N GLY A 258 -18.49 10.48 13.61
CA GLY A 258 -19.92 10.67 13.31
C GLY A 258 -20.39 10.31 11.90
N ASP A 259 -19.51 10.33 10.90
CA ASP A 259 -19.93 10.10 9.51
C ASP A 259 -19.49 8.71 9.05
N LYS A 260 -20.34 8.02 8.29
CA LYS A 260 -20.02 6.75 7.63
C LYS A 260 -18.85 6.95 6.66
N VAL A 261 -17.61 6.85 7.15
CA VAL A 261 -16.44 7.08 6.32
C VAL A 261 -16.10 5.81 5.56
N SER A 262 -16.19 5.86 4.23
CA SER A 262 -15.65 4.81 3.38
C SER A 262 -14.14 4.73 3.54
N VAL A 263 -13.61 3.53 3.76
CA VAL A 263 -12.16 3.30 3.81
C VAL A 263 -11.54 3.68 2.46
N ASN A 264 -10.38 4.33 2.51
CA ASN A 264 -9.66 4.76 1.32
C ASN A 264 -9.33 3.55 0.43
N ILE A 265 -9.75 3.59 -0.84
CA ILE A 265 -9.59 2.50 -1.80
C ILE A 265 -8.12 2.09 -2.01
N ARG A 266 -7.17 3.02 -1.82
CA ARG A 266 -5.73 2.72 -1.89
C ARG A 266 -5.30 1.80 -0.75
N ILE A 267 -5.83 1.98 0.45
CA ILE A 267 -5.55 1.10 1.60
C ILE A 267 -6.11 -0.29 1.33
N ILE A 268 -7.36 -0.38 0.86
CA ILE A 268 -8.00 -1.64 0.48
C ILE A 268 -7.13 -2.37 -0.55
N LYS A 269 -6.69 -1.66 -1.61
CA LYS A 269 -5.82 -2.22 -2.65
C LYS A 269 -4.46 -2.68 -2.08
N ARG A 270 -3.85 -1.93 -1.17
CA ARG A 270 -2.58 -2.32 -0.53
C ARG A 270 -2.74 -3.57 0.32
N ILE A 271 -3.82 -3.68 1.08
CA ILE A 271 -4.14 -4.88 1.85
C ILE A 271 -4.36 -6.06 0.89
N SER A 272 -5.20 -5.91 -0.13
CA SER A 272 -5.47 -6.93 -1.16
C SER A 272 -4.18 -7.46 -1.78
N ASN A 273 -3.30 -6.58 -2.27
CA ASN A 273 -2.04 -6.98 -2.89
C ASN A 273 -1.12 -7.75 -1.93
N LEU A 274 -1.10 -7.41 -0.64
CA LEU A 274 -0.29 -8.12 0.36
C LEU A 274 -0.88 -9.49 0.69
N LEU A 275 -2.20 -9.56 0.88
CA LEU A 275 -2.91 -10.82 1.14
C LEU A 275 -2.81 -11.79 -0.05
N GLU A 276 -3.02 -11.31 -1.27
CA GLU A 276 -2.85 -12.10 -2.49
C GLU A 276 -1.42 -12.60 -2.65
N MET A 277 -0.42 -11.75 -2.38
CA MET A 277 0.99 -12.14 -2.42
C MET A 277 1.27 -13.27 -1.42
N ALA A 278 0.77 -13.15 -0.19
CA ALA A 278 0.95 -14.17 0.85
C ALA A 278 -0.01 -15.36 0.73
N ARG A 279 -0.92 -15.36 -0.24
CA ARG A 279 -1.99 -16.36 -0.44
C ARG A 279 -2.86 -16.54 0.81
N ILE A 280 -3.23 -15.43 1.44
CA ILE A 280 -4.06 -15.39 2.64
C ILE A 280 -5.44 -14.87 2.26
N LYS A 281 -6.50 -15.57 2.67
CA LYS A 281 -7.87 -15.09 2.46
C LYS A 281 -8.26 -14.06 3.53
N PRO A 282 -9.09 -13.06 3.23
CA PRO A 282 -9.58 -12.10 4.22
C PRO A 282 -10.14 -12.76 5.49
N LEU A 283 -10.92 -13.83 5.34
CA LEU A 283 -11.50 -14.62 6.43
C LEU A 283 -10.47 -15.28 7.37
N GLU A 284 -9.25 -15.53 6.90
CA GLU A 284 -8.17 -16.14 7.69
C GLU A 284 -7.40 -15.09 8.52
N CYS A 285 -7.68 -13.79 8.32
CA CYS A 285 -6.92 -12.71 8.93
C CYS A 285 -7.41 -12.28 10.31
N LYS A 286 -8.51 -12.84 10.84
CA LYS A 286 -9.15 -12.35 12.08
C LYS A 286 -8.17 -12.12 13.22
N TYR A 287 -7.40 -13.14 13.57
CA TYR A 287 -6.45 -13.05 14.69
C TYR A 287 -5.35 -12.02 14.44
N PHE A 288 -4.86 -11.91 13.19
CA PHE A 288 -3.85 -10.92 12.85
C PHE A 288 -4.42 -9.49 12.79
N PHE A 289 -5.67 -9.33 12.37
CA PHE A 289 -6.38 -8.06 12.40
C PHE A 289 -6.54 -7.57 13.84
N VAL A 290 -7.07 -8.42 14.72
CA VAL A 290 -7.22 -8.13 16.16
C VAL A 290 -5.86 -7.85 16.80
N TYR A 291 -4.84 -8.67 16.51
CA TYR A 291 -3.45 -8.42 16.93
C TYR A 291 -2.99 -7.03 16.51
N SER A 292 -3.24 -6.65 15.26
CA SER A 292 -2.76 -5.39 14.68
C SER A 292 -3.40 -4.18 15.35
N VAL A 293 -4.72 -4.22 15.57
CA VAL A 293 -5.43 -3.16 16.27
C VAL A 293 -4.99 -3.12 17.73
N ASN A 294 -4.97 -4.24 18.45
CA ASN A 294 -4.55 -4.26 19.85
C ASN A 294 -3.09 -3.86 20.05
N LYS A 295 -2.18 -4.21 19.13
CA LYS A 295 -0.76 -3.86 19.25
C LYS A 295 -0.51 -2.39 18.94
N THR A 296 -1.23 -1.83 17.97
CA THR A 296 -0.95 -0.49 17.43
C THR A 296 -1.85 0.60 18.03
N SER A 297 -3.06 0.23 18.47
CA SER A 297 -4.02 1.18 19.04
C SER A 297 -3.47 1.85 20.29
N ALA A 298 -3.60 3.16 20.31
CA ALA A 298 -3.42 3.96 21.52
C ALA A 298 -4.74 4.29 22.23
N PHE A 299 -5.87 3.82 21.67
CA PHE A 299 -7.22 3.99 22.21
C PHE A 299 -7.58 2.75 23.03
N GLU A 300 -7.98 2.96 24.29
CA GLU A 300 -8.35 1.88 25.22
C GLU A 300 -9.85 1.85 25.55
N PHE A 301 -10.48 3.03 25.68
CA PHE A 301 -11.91 3.14 25.96
C PHE A 301 -12.67 3.31 24.63
N GLU A 302 -13.19 2.19 24.12
CA GLU A 302 -13.94 2.08 22.86
C GLU A 302 -15.32 2.77 22.92
N ASN A 303 -15.36 4.09 23.15
CA ASN A 303 -16.49 4.89 22.65
C ASN A 303 -16.29 5.22 21.16
N LEU A 304 -15.64 4.30 20.43
CA LEU A 304 -15.51 4.37 18.98
C LEU A 304 -16.78 3.76 18.36
N PRO A 305 -17.28 4.25 17.23
CA PRO A 305 -18.53 3.79 16.64
C PRO A 305 -18.59 2.28 16.33
N TYR A 306 -17.43 1.68 16.06
CA TYR A 306 -17.29 0.27 15.71
C TYR A 306 -16.21 -0.39 16.57
N SER A 307 -16.56 -1.51 17.19
CA SER A 307 -15.62 -2.45 17.81
C SER A 307 -14.65 -3.04 16.79
N ILE A 308 -13.58 -3.68 17.29
CA ILE A 308 -12.60 -4.37 16.43
C ILE A 308 -13.29 -5.48 15.60
N GLU A 309 -14.24 -6.18 16.21
CA GLU A 309 -15.00 -7.29 15.64
C GLU A 309 -15.98 -6.83 14.55
N GLU A 310 -16.70 -5.73 14.79
CA GLU A 310 -17.56 -5.11 13.78
C GLU A 310 -16.75 -4.59 12.60
N THR A 311 -15.61 -3.96 12.88
CA THR A 311 -14.68 -3.50 11.84
C THR A 311 -14.15 -4.66 11.01
N TYR A 312 -13.82 -5.79 11.64
CA TYR A 312 -13.35 -6.98 10.94
C TYR A 312 -14.46 -7.59 10.06
N THR A 313 -15.70 -7.61 10.55
CA THR A 313 -16.86 -8.06 9.76
C THR A 313 -17.01 -7.19 8.50
N HIS A 314 -16.98 -5.86 8.66
CA HIS A 314 -17.01 -4.92 7.54
C HIS A 314 -15.82 -5.10 6.59
N PHE A 315 -14.63 -5.41 7.12
CA PHE A 315 -13.45 -5.76 6.31
C PHE A 315 -13.70 -6.99 5.44
N VAL A 316 -14.22 -8.08 6.01
CA VAL A 316 -14.52 -9.30 5.23
C VAL A 316 -15.54 -9.00 4.12
N GLU A 317 -16.64 -8.32 4.46
CA GLU A 317 -17.70 -7.96 3.50
C GLU A 317 -17.15 -7.13 2.34
N THR A 318 -16.29 -6.16 2.63
CA THR A 318 -15.67 -5.29 1.61
C THR A 318 -14.87 -6.10 0.59
N PHE A 319 -14.17 -7.15 1.02
CA PHE A 319 -13.36 -7.98 0.13
C PHE A 319 -14.18 -9.07 -0.58
N ASP A 320 -15.22 -9.60 0.06
CA ASP A 320 -16.18 -10.50 -0.57
C ASP A 320 -16.93 -9.80 -1.72
N GLU A 321 -17.32 -8.53 -1.53
CA GLU A 321 -17.90 -7.71 -2.60
C GLU A 321 -16.92 -7.49 -3.75
N ASP A 322 -15.65 -7.19 -3.46
CA ASP A 322 -14.63 -6.99 -4.49
C ASP A 322 -14.38 -8.28 -5.30
N GLU A 323 -14.36 -9.45 -4.65
CA GLU A 323 -14.29 -10.74 -5.33
C GLU A 323 -15.50 -10.99 -6.23
N ARG A 324 -16.72 -10.70 -5.76
CA ARG A 324 -17.95 -10.83 -6.56
C ARG A 324 -17.97 -9.89 -7.77
N ARG A 325 -17.42 -8.69 -7.64
CA ARG A 325 -17.29 -7.73 -8.76
C ARG A 325 -16.27 -8.21 -9.80
N LYS A 326 -15.14 -8.77 -9.36
CA LYS A 326 -14.12 -9.34 -10.27
C LYS A 326 -14.62 -10.62 -10.97
N ASN A 327 -15.45 -11.42 -10.30
CA ASN A 327 -15.99 -12.67 -10.82
C ASN A 327 -17.52 -12.68 -10.73
N PRO A 328 -18.23 -11.92 -11.59
CA PRO A 328 -19.68 -11.90 -11.55
C PRO A 328 -20.22 -13.31 -11.79
N PRO A 329 -21.20 -13.77 -10.99
CA PRO A 329 -21.78 -15.09 -11.18
C PRO A 329 -22.32 -15.19 -12.60
N LYS A 330 -21.95 -16.27 -13.31
CA LYS A 330 -22.45 -16.53 -14.67
C LYS A 330 -23.98 -16.69 -14.59
N VAL A 331 -24.72 -15.61 -14.86
CA VAL A 331 -26.17 -15.66 -15.00
C VAL A 331 -26.46 -16.58 -16.17
N LYS A 332 -26.99 -17.79 -15.87
CA LYS A 332 -27.58 -18.65 -16.92
C LYS A 332 -28.74 -17.85 -17.50
N LYS A 333 -28.56 -17.26 -18.69
CA LYS A 333 -29.67 -16.73 -19.47
C LYS A 333 -30.65 -17.87 -19.71
N ILE A 334 -31.70 -17.95 -18.90
CA ILE A 334 -32.87 -18.74 -19.21
C ILE A 334 -33.45 -18.08 -20.45
N LYS A 335 -33.23 -18.67 -21.63
CA LYS A 335 -33.94 -18.32 -22.85
C LYS A 335 -35.41 -18.58 -22.57
N GLN A 336 -36.15 -17.57 -22.10
CA GLN A 336 -37.60 -17.60 -22.16
C GLN A 336 -37.95 -17.68 -23.65
N LYS A 337 -38.37 -18.86 -24.09
CA LYS A 337 -38.99 -19.07 -25.40
C LYS A 337 -40.17 -18.11 -25.47
N GLN A 338 -40.06 -17.06 -26.28
CA GLN A 338 -41.22 -16.29 -26.70
C GLN A 338 -42.22 -17.27 -27.32
N LYS A 339 -43.35 -17.49 -26.64
CA LYS A 339 -44.49 -18.18 -27.21
C LYS A 339 -45.07 -17.26 -28.29
N SER A 340 -44.87 -17.62 -29.56
CA SER A 340 -45.60 -17.03 -30.67
C SER A 340 -47.09 -17.30 -30.47
N PHE A 341 -47.87 -16.27 -30.13
CA PHE A 341 -49.32 -16.32 -30.24
C PHE A 341 -49.67 -16.27 -31.73
N ARG A 342 -50.16 -17.39 -32.29
CA ARG A 342 -50.89 -17.38 -33.56
C ARG A 342 -52.34 -16.98 -33.24
N LEU A 343 -52.78 -15.85 -33.76
CA LEU A 343 -54.20 -15.52 -33.87
C LEU A 343 -54.78 -16.34 -35.02
N THR A 344 -55.64 -17.30 -34.72
CA THR A 344 -56.55 -17.91 -35.69
C THR A 344 -57.72 -16.95 -35.96
N LYS A 345 -58.03 -16.76 -37.24
CA LYS A 345 -59.23 -16.05 -37.72
C LYS A 345 -60.49 -16.84 -37.43
#